data_AF-A0A970GW13-F1
#
_entry.id   AF-A0A970GW13-F1
#
_cell.length_a   1.000
_cell.length_b   1.000
_cell.length_c   1.000
_cell.angle_alpha   90.00
_cell.angle_beta   90.00
_cell.angle_gamma   90.00
#
_symmetry.space_group_name_H-M   'P 1'
#
loop_
_entity.id
_entity.type
_entity.pdbx_description
1 polymer ?
#
loop_
_entity_poly.entity_id
_entity_poly.type
_entity_poly.pdbx_seq_one_letter_code
_entity_poly.pdbx_strand_id
1 'polypeptide(L)'
;MNTLFNKGFAALERGSLDMAIDLLHTCVELSPDFFRARKFLRAASLQRFTKDKPSALKLALAELGALPQYFKTLSLLRRGRHAEALVAAERLIAKAPLVVKYVDLAAQCAFAAGQPESAIMYLETAYQVDMQNTKLMECLANAYRTAEQWTKAREVLNALINLKPMDAGIMNLLKDTDARIAMAGTWDAAGEGGDFRKLVKDQDTTDKLAMEARGVVTGTDAEVMIAEQRKKIEADPSNLNYYRALARLLQQQKRFDEAVEVVEAARKINPTDPELDRMLSSVRTHAFDARIEALHNSGATEQAEALEHERNQFVFDDLVQRVERYPNDLRLRFELGQQYLQYESYDDAIQQFQLSQRSPKERTGSLYGLARSFRLKGQPDMAVMQLETALEQLPVMNEERKQILFELGEISEENGKIERAFNIYREIYGADIAYRDIAAKMERIYKLRKEQPEA
;
A
#
# COMPACT_ATOMS: atom_id res chain seq x y z
N MET A 1 -35.99 13.13 27.99
CA MET A 1 -34.62 13.03 27.42
C MET A 1 -33.82 14.32 27.60
N ASN A 2 -34.22 15.45 27.00
CA ASN A 2 -33.45 16.71 26.98
C ASN A 2 -33.15 17.28 28.37
N THR A 3 -34.09 17.22 29.30
CA THR A 3 -33.90 17.67 30.69
C THR A 3 -32.89 16.83 31.47
N LEU A 4 -32.87 15.51 31.24
CA LEU A 4 -31.92 14.61 31.88
C LEU A 4 -30.51 14.80 31.33
N PHE A 5 -30.38 14.91 30.01
CA PHE A 5 -29.11 15.20 29.34
C PHE A 5 -28.52 16.54 29.77
N ASN A 6 -29.32 17.61 29.79
CA ASN A 6 -28.84 18.93 30.21
C ASN A 6 -28.35 18.92 31.67
N LYS A 7 -29.01 18.16 32.56
CA LYS A 7 -28.54 17.98 33.95
C LYS A 7 -27.22 17.22 34.01
N GLY A 8 -27.07 16.14 33.25
CA GLY A 8 -25.83 15.37 33.17
C GLY A 8 -24.66 16.18 32.59
N PHE A 9 -24.92 16.92 31.51
CA PHE A 9 -23.94 17.82 30.90
C PHE A 9 -23.54 18.96 31.83
N ALA A 10 -24.50 19.62 32.49
CA ALA A 10 -24.19 20.67 33.46
C ALA A 10 -23.42 20.14 34.70
N ALA A 11 -23.65 18.88 35.10
CA ALA A 11 -22.86 18.23 36.15
C ALA A 11 -21.40 18.01 35.69
N LEU A 12 -21.19 17.66 34.42
CA LEU A 12 -19.86 17.54 33.82
C LEU A 12 -19.13 18.90 33.81
N GLU A 13 -19.79 19.97 33.37
CA GLU A 13 -19.21 21.33 33.35
C GLU A 13 -18.81 21.82 34.75
N ARG A 14 -19.54 21.41 35.79
CA ARG A 14 -19.23 21.72 37.19
C ARG A 14 -18.17 20.81 37.81
N GLY A 15 -17.65 19.83 37.06
CA GLY A 15 -16.67 18.85 37.54
C GLY A 15 -17.23 17.79 38.49
N SER A 16 -18.56 17.67 38.60
CA SER A 16 -19.24 16.63 39.39
C SER A 16 -19.30 15.32 38.59
N LEU A 17 -18.15 14.66 38.42
CA LEU A 17 -17.96 13.57 37.45
C LEU A 17 -18.83 12.34 37.72
N ASP A 18 -19.00 11.92 38.98
CA ASP A 18 -19.83 10.74 39.29
C ASP A 18 -21.31 10.99 38.96
N MET A 19 -21.84 12.16 39.35
CA MET A 19 -23.21 12.57 39.00
C MET A 19 -23.39 12.71 37.49
N ALA A 20 -22.39 13.25 36.79
CA ALA A 20 -22.42 13.35 35.33
C ALA A 20 -22.47 11.98 34.66
N ILE A 21 -21.60 11.05 35.10
CA ILE A 21 -21.56 9.67 34.60
C ILE A 21 -22.91 8.99 34.82
N ASP A 22 -23.48 9.05 36.02
CA ASP A 22 -24.76 8.40 36.32
C ASP A 22 -25.90 8.94 35.43
N LEU A 23 -26.04 10.27 35.35
CA LEU A 23 -27.12 10.89 34.57
C LEU A 23 -26.98 10.63 33.06
N LEU A 24 -25.75 10.73 32.53
CA LEU A 24 -25.48 10.48 31.11
C LEU A 24 -25.60 8.99 30.77
N HIS A 25 -25.26 8.09 31.71
CA HIS A 25 -25.48 6.67 31.55
C HIS A 25 -26.98 6.35 31.45
N THR A 26 -27.81 6.93 32.32
CA THR A 26 -29.28 6.80 32.23
C THR A 26 -29.80 7.34 30.89
N CYS A 27 -29.19 8.40 30.33
CA CYS A 27 -29.56 8.87 29.00
C CYS A 27 -29.30 7.82 27.91
N VAL A 28 -28.15 7.16 27.95
CA VAL A 28 -27.78 6.13 26.96
C VAL A 28 -28.60 4.84 27.14
N GLU A 29 -29.02 4.50 28.36
CA GLU A 29 -29.92 3.36 28.61
C GLU A 29 -31.32 3.59 28.06
N LEU A 30 -31.87 4.78 28.25
CA LEU A 30 -33.21 5.15 27.77
C LEU A 30 -33.24 5.42 26.26
N SER A 31 -32.11 5.81 25.68
CA SER A 31 -31.97 6.06 24.24
C SER A 31 -30.59 5.65 23.75
N PRO A 32 -30.43 4.37 23.38
CA PRO A 32 -29.15 3.81 22.92
C PRO A 32 -28.56 4.49 21.67
N ASP A 33 -29.36 5.19 20.87
CA ASP A 33 -28.89 5.92 19.68
C ASP A 33 -28.43 7.35 19.98
N PHE A 34 -28.50 7.78 21.25
CA PHE A 34 -28.18 9.17 21.61
C PHE A 34 -26.67 9.42 21.71
N PHE A 35 -26.01 9.54 20.55
CA PHE A 35 -24.57 9.73 20.41
C PHE A 35 -24.00 10.86 21.28
N ARG A 36 -24.71 12.00 21.37
CA ARG A 36 -24.24 13.15 22.16
C ARG A 36 -24.12 12.81 23.66
N ALA A 37 -25.08 12.07 24.23
CA ALA A 37 -25.00 11.63 25.63
C ALA A 37 -23.81 10.69 25.86
N ARG A 38 -23.60 9.75 24.94
CA ARG A 38 -22.46 8.83 24.94
C ARG A 38 -21.12 9.56 24.87
N LYS A 39 -21.00 10.57 24.00
CA LYS A 39 -19.78 11.38 23.87
C LYS A 39 -19.39 12.04 25.19
N PHE A 40 -20.36 12.65 25.87
CA PHE A 40 -20.09 13.26 27.18
C PHE A 40 -19.90 12.24 28.30
N LEU A 41 -20.57 11.09 28.25
CA LEU A 41 -20.34 9.98 29.18
C LEU A 41 -18.90 9.48 29.09
N ARG A 42 -18.39 9.31 27.86
CA ARG A 42 -17.00 8.90 27.61
C ARG A 42 -16.01 9.93 28.13
N ALA A 43 -16.24 11.21 27.83
CA ALA A 43 -15.40 12.31 28.32
C ALA A 43 -15.38 12.35 29.86
N ALA A 44 -16.55 12.28 30.51
CA ALA A 44 -16.67 12.26 31.98
C ALA A 44 -15.94 11.07 32.60
N SER A 45 -16.08 9.87 32.00
CA SER A 45 -15.43 8.64 32.47
C SER A 45 -13.91 8.72 32.38
N LEU A 46 -13.38 9.22 31.27
CA LEU A 46 -11.93 9.42 31.07
C LEU A 46 -11.38 10.52 31.99
N GLN A 47 -12.10 11.63 32.15
CA GLN A 47 -11.71 12.71 33.04
C GLN A 47 -11.67 12.21 34.50
N ARG A 48 -12.65 11.40 34.93
CA ARG A 48 -12.65 10.80 36.27
C ARG A 48 -11.45 9.87 36.45
N PHE A 49 -11.21 9.03 35.46
CA PHE A 49 -10.15 8.03 35.52
C PHE A 49 -8.74 8.64 35.50
N THR A 50 -8.53 9.72 34.72
CA THR A 50 -7.23 10.38 34.59
C THR A 50 -6.93 11.36 35.72
N LYS A 51 -7.96 11.95 36.35
CA LYS A 51 -7.81 12.87 37.50
C LYS A 51 -7.04 12.26 38.67
N ASP A 52 -7.22 10.97 38.91
CA ASP A 52 -6.63 10.27 40.06
C ASP A 52 -5.30 9.54 39.75
N LYS A 53 -4.75 9.68 38.52
CA LYS A 53 -3.56 8.95 38.01
C LYS A 53 -3.43 7.54 38.61
N PRO A 54 -4.30 6.59 38.20
CA PRO A 54 -4.40 5.29 38.83
C PRO A 54 -3.07 4.53 38.77
N SER A 55 -2.62 4.01 39.91
CA SER A 55 -1.43 3.16 39.98
C SER A 55 -1.64 1.89 39.16
N ALA A 56 -0.54 1.24 38.72
CA ALA A 56 -0.59 -0.02 37.98
C ALA A 56 -1.43 -1.10 38.68
N LEU A 57 -1.39 -1.14 40.02
CA LEU A 57 -2.22 -2.05 40.82
C LEU A 57 -3.73 -1.72 40.70
N LYS A 58 -4.12 -0.44 40.75
CA LYS A 58 -5.52 -0.03 40.56
C LYS A 58 -6.01 -0.35 39.14
N LEU A 59 -5.16 -0.20 38.13
CA LEU A 59 -5.47 -0.58 36.74
C LEU A 59 -5.75 -2.08 36.62
N ALA A 60 -4.88 -2.92 37.21
CA ALA A 60 -5.05 -4.37 37.20
C ALA A 60 -6.31 -4.81 37.95
N LEU A 61 -6.61 -4.19 39.11
CA LEU A 61 -7.82 -4.49 39.87
C LEU A 61 -9.09 -4.08 39.10
N ALA A 62 -9.07 -2.93 38.42
CA ALA A 62 -10.16 -2.47 37.59
C ALA A 62 -10.38 -3.40 36.38
N GLU A 63 -9.31 -3.89 35.75
CA GLU A 63 -9.39 -4.86 34.67
C GLU A 63 -10.03 -6.19 35.12
N LEU A 64 -9.59 -6.71 36.28
CA LEU A 64 -10.14 -7.95 36.86
C LEU A 64 -11.60 -7.78 37.29
N GLY A 65 -11.94 -6.68 37.96
CA GLY A 65 -13.30 -6.38 38.40
C GLY A 65 -14.29 -6.12 37.25
N ALA A 66 -13.78 -5.86 36.05
CA ALA A 66 -14.56 -5.67 34.83
C ALA A 66 -14.84 -6.99 34.08
N LEU A 67 -14.18 -8.11 34.42
CA LEU A 67 -14.34 -9.40 33.73
C LEU A 67 -15.79 -9.92 33.65
N PRO A 68 -16.62 -9.88 34.71
CA PRO A 68 -18.01 -10.32 34.61
C PRO A 68 -18.80 -9.51 33.57
N GLN A 69 -18.54 -8.20 33.51
CA GLN A 69 -19.16 -7.31 32.55
C GLN A 69 -18.64 -7.55 31.13
N TYR A 70 -17.35 -7.86 30.97
CA TYR A 70 -16.75 -8.25 29.70
C TYR A 70 -17.42 -9.50 29.12
N PHE A 71 -17.54 -10.58 29.91
CA PHE A 71 -18.20 -11.80 29.46
C PHE A 71 -19.68 -11.60 29.16
N LYS A 72 -20.39 -10.80 29.97
CA LYS A 72 -21.78 -10.41 29.69
C LYS A 72 -21.90 -9.69 28.35
N THR A 73 -21.05 -8.69 28.11
CA THR A 73 -21.03 -7.90 26.86
C THR A 73 -20.75 -8.78 25.65
N LEU A 74 -19.73 -9.64 25.74
CA LEU A 74 -19.38 -10.58 24.68
C LEU A 74 -20.51 -11.58 24.40
N SER A 75 -21.18 -12.08 25.44
CA SER A 75 -22.34 -12.97 25.28
C SER A 75 -23.52 -12.28 24.60
N LEU A 76 -23.79 -11.00 24.91
CA LEU A 76 -24.87 -10.25 24.28
C LEU A 76 -24.58 -10.00 22.79
N LEU A 77 -23.33 -9.62 22.47
CA LEU A 77 -22.88 -9.41 21.10
C LEU A 77 -23.03 -10.68 20.25
N ARG A 78 -22.57 -11.82 20.76
CA ARG A 78 -22.68 -13.13 20.07
C ARG A 78 -24.12 -13.60 19.86
N ARG A 79 -25.06 -13.15 20.72
CA ARG A 79 -26.49 -13.48 20.61
C ARG A 79 -27.26 -12.50 19.70
N GLY A 80 -26.57 -11.56 19.04
CA GLY A 80 -27.21 -10.56 18.17
C GLY A 80 -27.99 -9.48 18.92
N ARG A 81 -27.85 -9.39 20.26
CA ARG A 81 -28.55 -8.37 21.08
C ARG A 81 -27.77 -7.07 21.06
N HIS A 82 -27.67 -6.43 19.90
CA HIS A 82 -26.72 -5.34 19.61
C HIS A 82 -26.90 -4.11 20.51
N ALA A 83 -28.13 -3.61 20.68
CA ALA A 83 -28.39 -2.43 21.53
C ALA A 83 -28.03 -2.69 23.01
N GLU A 84 -28.37 -3.87 23.53
CA GLU A 84 -28.04 -4.25 24.90
C GLU A 84 -26.55 -4.51 25.08
N ALA A 85 -25.89 -5.07 24.07
CA ALA A 85 -24.44 -5.24 24.06
C ALA A 85 -23.74 -3.87 24.11
N LEU A 86 -24.21 -2.88 23.36
CA LEU A 86 -23.66 -1.53 23.38
C LEU A 86 -23.83 -0.85 24.76
N VAL A 87 -25.01 -0.93 25.37
CA VAL A 87 -25.22 -0.44 26.75
C VAL A 87 -24.35 -1.20 27.76
N ALA A 88 -24.19 -2.51 27.61
CA ALA A 88 -23.31 -3.30 28.46
C ALA A 88 -21.83 -2.92 28.28
N ALA A 89 -21.41 -2.56 27.06
CA ALA A 89 -20.08 -2.09 26.75
C ALA A 89 -19.78 -0.73 27.38
N GLU A 90 -20.74 0.18 27.46
CA GLU A 90 -20.58 1.47 28.18
C GLU A 90 -20.21 1.25 29.64
N ARG A 91 -20.94 0.35 30.32
CA ARG A 91 -20.62 -0.03 31.71
C ARG A 91 -19.24 -0.66 31.85
N LEU A 92 -18.80 -1.39 30.81
CA LEU A 92 -17.49 -2.02 30.79
C LEU A 92 -16.38 -0.96 30.70
N ILE A 93 -16.45 -0.07 29.71
CA ILE A 93 -15.42 0.95 29.49
C ILE A 93 -15.50 2.08 30.53
N ALA A 94 -16.61 2.27 31.24
CA ALA A 94 -16.68 3.18 32.38
C ALA A 94 -15.85 2.68 33.59
N LYS A 95 -15.69 1.36 33.75
CA LYS A 95 -14.87 0.74 34.81
C LYS A 95 -13.39 0.68 34.45
N ALA A 96 -13.09 0.37 33.18
CA ALA A 96 -11.73 0.17 32.70
C ALA A 96 -11.55 0.86 31.33
N PRO A 97 -11.47 2.20 31.30
CA PRO A 97 -11.58 3.00 30.08
C PRO A 97 -10.39 2.95 29.13
N LEU A 98 -9.22 2.48 29.59
CA LEU A 98 -7.98 2.43 28.83
C LEU A 98 -7.54 0.99 28.48
N VAL A 99 -8.28 -0.03 28.91
CA VAL A 99 -7.95 -1.41 28.55
C VAL A 99 -8.37 -1.64 27.10
N VAL A 100 -7.38 -1.70 26.19
CA VAL A 100 -7.59 -1.82 24.74
C VAL A 100 -8.60 -2.91 24.37
N LYS A 101 -8.49 -4.09 25.00
CA LYS A 101 -9.41 -5.22 24.81
C LYS A 101 -10.89 -4.86 25.07
N TYR A 102 -11.15 -3.98 26.03
CA TYR A 102 -12.52 -3.57 26.38
C TYR A 102 -13.03 -2.44 25.50
N VAL A 103 -12.15 -1.51 25.14
CA VAL A 103 -12.45 -0.43 24.18
C VAL A 103 -12.76 -1.02 22.80
N ASP A 104 -11.97 -1.99 22.35
CA ASP A 104 -12.18 -2.70 21.10
C ASP A 104 -13.53 -3.46 21.10
N LEU A 105 -13.85 -4.19 22.17
CA LEU A 105 -15.16 -4.84 22.29
C LEU A 105 -16.32 -3.82 22.25
N ALA A 106 -16.16 -2.64 22.86
CA ALA A 106 -17.17 -1.59 22.80
C ALA A 106 -17.34 -1.03 21.37
N ALA A 107 -16.24 -0.85 20.63
CA ALA A 107 -16.27 -0.47 19.23
C ALA A 107 -16.98 -1.52 18.36
N GLN A 108 -16.70 -2.80 18.57
CA GLN A 108 -17.41 -3.90 17.90
C GLN A 108 -18.91 -3.90 18.21
N CYS A 109 -19.30 -3.68 19.47
CA CYS A 109 -20.71 -3.54 19.84
C CYS A 109 -21.39 -2.34 19.15
N ALA A 110 -20.68 -1.22 19.02
CA ALA A 110 -21.18 -0.03 18.35
C ALA A 110 -21.36 -0.25 16.84
N PHE A 111 -20.40 -0.87 16.15
CA PHE A 111 -20.57 -1.26 14.75
C PHE A 111 -21.74 -2.21 14.55
N ALA A 112 -21.87 -3.24 15.38
CA ALA A 112 -22.96 -4.19 15.30
C ALA A 112 -24.33 -3.57 15.59
N ALA A 113 -24.36 -2.47 16.35
CA ALA A 113 -25.56 -1.67 16.60
C ALA A 113 -25.82 -0.60 15.52
N GLY A 114 -25.02 -0.54 14.45
CA GLY A 114 -25.18 0.44 13.37
C GLY A 114 -24.74 1.86 13.74
N GLN A 115 -23.81 2.01 14.71
CA GLN A 115 -23.37 3.30 15.23
C GLN A 115 -21.84 3.48 15.06
N PRO A 116 -21.34 3.61 13.83
CA PRO A 116 -19.90 3.69 13.53
C PRO A 116 -19.21 4.90 14.18
N GLU A 117 -19.92 6.02 14.35
CA GLU A 117 -19.39 7.23 15.01
C GLU A 117 -19.06 6.97 16.48
N SER A 118 -19.87 6.15 17.16
CA SER A 118 -19.61 5.73 18.54
C SER A 118 -18.38 4.83 18.62
N ALA A 119 -18.25 3.90 17.67
CA ALA A 119 -17.12 2.97 17.61
C ALA A 119 -15.79 3.71 17.45
N ILE A 120 -15.73 4.63 16.48
CA ILE A 120 -14.57 5.48 16.22
C ILE A 120 -14.24 6.33 17.45
N MET A 121 -15.26 7.00 18.04
CA MET A 121 -15.06 7.86 19.21
C MET A 121 -14.47 7.10 20.41
N TYR A 122 -14.88 5.86 20.68
CA TYR A 122 -14.30 5.08 21.78
C TYR A 122 -12.79 4.85 21.60
N LEU A 123 -12.38 4.52 20.37
CA LEU A 123 -10.99 4.24 20.02
C LEU A 123 -10.16 5.52 19.94
N GLU A 124 -10.66 6.59 19.33
CA GLU A 124 -9.98 7.90 19.27
C GLU A 124 -9.72 8.45 20.68
N THR A 125 -10.72 8.39 21.56
CA THR A 125 -10.58 8.90 22.94
C THR A 125 -9.62 8.06 23.78
N ALA A 126 -9.49 6.76 23.50
CA ALA A 126 -8.44 5.94 24.11
C ALA A 126 -7.06 6.26 23.52
N TYR A 127 -6.99 6.48 22.20
CA TYR A 127 -5.75 6.77 21.48
C TYR A 127 -5.13 8.10 21.91
N GLN A 128 -5.96 9.11 22.19
CA GLN A 128 -5.51 10.39 22.75
C GLN A 128 -4.78 10.26 24.10
N VAL A 129 -5.04 9.18 24.85
CA VAL A 129 -4.39 8.93 26.14
C VAL A 129 -3.10 8.12 25.99
N ASP A 130 -3.07 7.17 25.05
CA ASP A 130 -1.91 6.30 24.78
C ASP A 130 -1.67 6.17 23.26
N MET A 131 -1.00 7.19 22.71
CA MET A 131 -0.79 7.35 21.26
C MET A 131 0.23 6.38 20.65
N GLN A 132 1.01 5.67 21.47
CA GLN A 132 2.05 4.73 21.02
C GLN A 132 1.63 3.27 21.16
N ASN A 133 0.42 3.00 21.63
CA ASN A 133 -0.09 1.66 21.79
C ASN A 133 -0.42 1.02 20.44
N THR A 134 0.49 0.18 19.95
CA THR A 134 0.36 -0.43 18.62
C THR A 134 -0.92 -1.24 18.48
N LYS A 135 -1.39 -1.90 19.55
CA LYS A 135 -2.63 -2.69 19.49
C LYS A 135 -3.88 -1.83 19.38
N LEU A 136 -3.88 -0.67 20.04
CA LEU A 136 -4.95 0.31 19.92
C LEU A 136 -4.95 0.96 18.53
N MET A 137 -3.77 1.24 17.96
CA MET A 137 -3.63 1.74 16.59
C MET A 137 -4.17 0.74 15.57
N GLU A 138 -3.89 -0.55 15.72
CA GLU A 138 -4.46 -1.61 14.87
C GLU A 138 -6.01 -1.62 14.95
N CYS A 139 -6.58 -1.56 16.17
CA CYS A 139 -8.03 -1.46 16.36
C CYS A 139 -8.63 -0.20 15.71
N LEU A 140 -8.00 0.96 15.89
CA LEU A 140 -8.45 2.23 15.33
C LEU A 140 -8.38 2.24 13.79
N ALA A 141 -7.30 1.75 13.20
CA ALA A 141 -7.16 1.59 11.76
C ALA A 141 -8.28 0.71 11.18
N ASN A 142 -8.56 -0.43 11.81
CA ASN A 142 -9.64 -1.33 11.39
C ASN A 142 -11.03 -0.71 11.57
N ALA A 143 -11.24 0.10 12.61
CA ALA A 143 -12.49 0.83 12.79
C ALA A 143 -12.69 1.88 11.68
N TYR A 144 -11.67 2.66 11.34
CA TYR A 144 -11.76 3.59 10.21
C TYR A 144 -12.02 2.88 8.88
N ARG A 145 -11.39 1.71 8.64
CA ARG A 145 -11.67 0.89 7.45
C ARG A 145 -13.13 0.41 7.41
N THR A 146 -13.64 -0.10 8.53
CA THR A 146 -15.03 -0.57 8.64
C THR A 146 -16.04 0.57 8.41
N ALA A 147 -15.69 1.79 8.84
CA ALA A 147 -16.48 2.99 8.63
C ALA A 147 -16.20 3.69 7.28
N GLU A 148 -15.43 3.06 6.39
CA GLU A 148 -15.03 3.58 5.07
C GLU A 148 -14.30 4.93 5.11
N GLN A 149 -13.71 5.29 6.26
CA GLN A 149 -12.84 6.46 6.43
C GLN A 149 -11.39 6.09 6.04
N TRP A 150 -11.21 5.75 4.77
CA TRP A 150 -9.95 5.16 4.25
C TRP A 150 -8.72 6.05 4.47
N THR A 151 -8.87 7.37 4.34
CA THR A 151 -7.78 8.33 4.55
C THR A 151 -7.27 8.30 5.99
N LYS A 152 -8.17 8.35 6.98
CA LYS A 152 -7.80 8.23 8.40
C LYS A 152 -7.25 6.86 8.75
N ALA A 153 -7.77 5.79 8.15
CA ALA A 153 -7.22 4.44 8.33
C ALA A 153 -5.75 4.37 7.88
N ARG A 154 -5.45 4.94 6.71
CA ARG A 154 -4.09 5.01 6.15
C ARG A 154 -3.15 5.82 7.04
N GLU A 155 -3.59 6.95 7.59
CA GLU A 155 -2.79 7.76 8.52
C GLU A 155 -2.33 6.94 9.74
N VAL A 156 -3.26 6.23 10.37
CA VAL A 156 -2.96 5.38 11.54
C VAL A 156 -2.05 4.21 11.15
N LEU A 157 -2.27 3.58 9.98
CA LEU A 157 -1.43 2.47 9.49
C LEU A 157 0.00 2.92 9.16
N ASN A 158 0.19 4.11 8.59
CA ASN A 158 1.52 4.67 8.36
C ASN A 158 2.26 4.93 9.68
N ALA A 159 1.58 5.53 10.66
CA ALA A 159 2.15 5.71 11.99
C ALA A 159 2.52 4.36 12.63
N LEU A 160 1.70 3.33 12.40
CA LEU A 160 1.92 1.99 12.93
C LEU A 160 3.10 1.26 12.25
N ILE A 161 3.30 1.43 10.95
CA ILE A 161 4.47 0.88 10.22
C ILE A 161 5.77 1.48 10.72
N ASN A 162 5.78 2.77 11.08
CA ASN A 162 6.97 3.39 11.67
C ASN A 162 7.35 2.75 13.01
N LEU A 163 6.37 2.23 13.77
CA LEU A 163 6.59 1.53 15.03
C LEU A 163 6.90 0.03 14.82
N LYS A 164 6.37 -0.58 13.75
CA LYS A 164 6.56 -1.99 13.40
C LYS A 164 6.90 -2.18 11.90
N PRO A 165 8.12 -1.84 11.45
CA PRO A 165 8.45 -1.77 10.02
C PRO A 165 8.44 -3.11 9.27
N MET A 166 8.46 -4.24 9.98
CA MET A 166 8.53 -5.59 9.41
C MET A 166 7.26 -6.42 9.64
N ASP A 167 6.18 -5.80 10.12
CA ASP A 167 4.92 -6.52 10.34
C ASP A 167 4.16 -6.67 9.00
N ALA A 168 4.21 -7.88 8.45
CA ALA A 168 3.55 -8.22 7.19
C ALA A 168 2.02 -8.02 7.24
N GLY A 169 1.39 -8.18 8.42
CA GLY A 169 -0.03 -7.94 8.58
C GLY A 169 -0.37 -6.46 8.37
N ILE A 170 0.42 -5.57 8.98
CA ILE A 170 0.23 -4.12 8.86
C ILE A 170 0.54 -3.64 7.44
N MET A 171 1.60 -4.15 6.81
CA MET A 171 1.93 -3.83 5.41
C MET A 171 0.81 -4.23 4.44
N ASN A 172 0.22 -5.42 4.61
CA ASN A 172 -0.92 -5.86 3.80
C ASN A 172 -2.16 -4.99 4.05
N LEU A 173 -2.46 -4.68 5.33
CA LEU A 173 -3.55 -3.77 5.70
C LEU A 173 -3.39 -2.39 5.04
N LEU A 174 -2.17 -1.83 5.04
CA LEU A 174 -1.90 -0.55 4.37
C LEU A 174 -2.13 -0.67 2.86
N LYS A 175 -1.55 -1.68 2.21
CA LYS A 175 -1.70 -1.92 0.76
C LYS A 175 -3.18 -2.03 0.35
N ASP A 176 -3.98 -2.76 1.12
CA ASP A 176 -5.42 -2.89 0.87
C ASP A 176 -6.15 -1.54 1.04
N THR A 177 -5.72 -0.74 2.01
CA THR A 177 -6.29 0.60 2.25
C THR A 177 -5.97 1.53 1.09
N ASP A 178 -4.71 1.54 0.63
CA ASP A 178 -4.27 2.36 -0.51
C ASP A 178 -4.96 1.96 -1.81
N ALA A 179 -5.17 0.65 -2.04
CA ALA A 179 -5.94 0.17 -3.18
C ALA A 179 -7.38 0.69 -3.17
N ARG A 180 -8.04 0.71 -1.98
CA ARG A 180 -9.40 1.26 -1.83
C ARG A 180 -9.46 2.76 -2.06
N ILE A 181 -8.46 3.51 -1.56
CA ILE A 181 -8.34 4.95 -1.81
C ILE A 181 -8.16 5.23 -3.31
N ALA A 182 -7.28 4.48 -3.98
CA ALA A 182 -7.04 4.63 -5.41
C ALA A 182 -8.30 4.35 -6.23
N MET A 183 -9.04 3.28 -5.89
CA MET A 183 -10.33 2.98 -6.51
C MET A 183 -11.34 4.11 -6.30
N ALA A 184 -11.48 4.64 -5.08
CA ALA A 184 -12.38 5.77 -4.81
C ALA A 184 -11.97 7.05 -5.58
N GLY A 185 -10.67 7.35 -5.65
CA GLY A 185 -10.13 8.48 -6.40
C GLY A 185 -10.35 8.38 -7.92
N THR A 186 -10.39 7.17 -8.49
CA THR A 186 -10.79 6.98 -9.91
C THR A 186 -12.28 7.28 -10.16
N TRP A 187 -13.14 7.22 -9.15
CA TRP A 187 -14.56 7.62 -9.27
C TRP A 187 -14.76 9.12 -8.98
N ASP A 188 -14.00 9.71 -8.05
CA ASP A 188 -14.05 11.16 -7.77
C ASP A 188 -13.36 12.00 -8.87
N ALA A 189 -12.44 11.42 -9.66
CA ALA A 189 -11.91 12.05 -10.87
C ALA A 189 -12.97 12.23 -11.98
N ALA A 190 -14.18 11.66 -11.81
CA ALA A 190 -15.32 11.85 -12.70
C ALA A 190 -16.36 12.89 -12.18
N GLY A 191 -16.11 13.58 -11.06
CA GLY A 191 -17.08 14.49 -10.46
C GLY A 191 -16.48 15.74 -9.80
N GLU A 192 -16.48 16.83 -10.56
CA GLU A 192 -16.51 18.26 -10.20
C GLU A 192 -15.89 18.80 -8.89
N GLY A 193 -15.13 19.89 -9.05
CA GLY A 193 -14.45 20.60 -7.98
C GLY A 193 -15.32 21.52 -7.11
N GLY A 194 -14.77 21.95 -5.97
CA GLY A 194 -15.41 22.95 -5.12
C GLY A 194 -14.81 23.12 -3.73
N ASP A 195 -14.03 24.19 -3.58
CA ASP A 195 -13.96 25.11 -2.43
C ASP A 195 -13.64 24.57 -1.01
N PHE A 196 -12.35 24.60 -0.64
CA PHE A 196 -11.88 24.49 0.74
C PHE A 196 -11.05 25.72 1.17
N ARG A 197 -11.47 26.93 0.77
CA ARG A 197 -10.75 28.17 1.10
C ARG A 197 -11.14 28.82 2.44
N LYS A 198 -11.78 28.09 3.36
CA LYS A 198 -12.16 28.63 4.67
C LYS A 198 -12.08 27.58 5.78
N LEU A 199 -10.87 27.33 6.29
CA LEU A 199 -10.64 27.21 7.74
C LEU A 199 -9.12 27.21 8.02
N VAL A 200 -8.51 28.39 7.94
CA VAL A 200 -7.18 28.63 8.50
C VAL A 200 -7.31 29.81 9.46
N LYS A 201 -7.31 29.50 10.75
CA LYS A 201 -6.75 30.39 11.77
C LYS A 201 -6.43 29.55 13.02
N ASP A 202 -5.19 29.69 13.45
CA ASP A 202 -4.49 29.07 14.59
C ASP A 202 -3.88 27.67 14.34
N GLN A 203 -2.76 27.60 13.61
CA GLN A 203 -2.04 26.33 13.36
C GLN A 203 -0.50 26.40 13.20
N ASP A 204 0.19 27.46 13.65
CA ASP A 204 1.64 27.66 13.44
C ASP A 204 2.57 26.54 14.01
N THR A 205 2.09 25.67 14.90
CA THR A 205 2.88 24.56 15.46
C THR A 205 2.47 23.17 14.96
N THR A 206 1.26 23.04 14.41
CA THR A 206 0.73 21.78 13.88
C THR A 206 1.08 21.60 12.40
N ASP A 207 1.30 22.71 11.68
CA ASP A 207 1.62 22.73 10.26
C ASP A 207 2.97 22.08 9.93
N LYS A 208 3.97 22.19 10.82
CA LYS A 208 5.30 21.63 10.58
C LYS A 208 5.32 20.10 10.52
N LEU A 209 4.47 19.44 11.30
CA LEU A 209 4.32 17.98 11.33
C LEU A 209 3.28 17.47 10.31
N ALA A 210 2.27 18.28 10.00
CA ALA A 210 1.26 17.96 8.98
C ALA A 210 1.78 18.14 7.55
N MET A 211 2.78 19.01 7.35
CA MET A 211 3.46 19.23 6.08
C MET A 211 4.18 17.94 5.63
N GLU A 212 5.04 17.32 6.46
CA GLU A 212 5.77 16.09 6.09
C GLU A 212 4.87 14.89 5.73
N ALA A 213 3.58 14.92 6.10
CA ALA A 213 2.61 13.83 5.90
C ALA A 213 1.80 13.92 4.58
N ARG A 214 1.86 15.04 3.83
CA ARG A 214 1.13 15.19 2.56
C ARG A 214 1.95 14.61 1.40
N GLY A 215 1.57 13.42 0.94
CA GLY A 215 2.22 12.71 -0.18
C GLY A 215 2.15 13.40 -1.56
N VAL A 216 1.41 14.50 -1.68
CA VAL A 216 1.53 15.45 -2.80
C VAL A 216 1.59 16.84 -2.18
N VAL A 217 2.80 17.40 -2.15
CA VAL A 217 2.99 18.73 -1.61
C VAL A 217 2.52 19.73 -2.67
N THR A 218 1.54 20.57 -2.38
CA THR A 218 1.11 21.61 -3.33
C THR A 218 1.94 22.89 -3.11
N GLY A 219 2.10 23.68 -4.18
CA GLY A 219 3.20 24.63 -4.39
C GLY A 219 3.77 25.38 -3.17
N THR A 220 2.94 26.00 -2.33
CA THR A 220 3.45 26.80 -1.18
C THR A 220 4.08 25.94 -0.09
N ASP A 221 3.56 24.74 0.14
CA ASP A 221 4.10 23.81 1.15
C ASP A 221 5.38 23.14 0.64
N ALA A 222 5.50 23.00 -0.69
CA ALA A 222 6.62 22.30 -1.34
C ALA A 222 7.91 23.12 -1.27
N GLU A 223 7.81 24.42 -1.53
CA GLU A 223 8.97 25.32 -1.43
C GLU A 223 9.52 25.39 0.00
N VAL A 224 8.65 25.38 1.01
CA VAL A 224 9.08 25.38 2.42
C VAL A 224 9.86 24.11 2.75
N MET A 225 9.36 22.94 2.36
CA MET A 225 10.07 21.67 2.57
C MET A 225 11.39 21.59 1.80
N ILE A 226 11.39 22.05 0.55
CA ILE A 226 12.61 22.10 -0.27
C ILE A 226 13.66 22.98 0.41
N ALA A 227 13.29 24.17 0.87
CA ALA A 227 14.18 25.06 1.60
C ALA A 227 14.69 24.44 2.91
N GLU A 228 13.83 23.72 3.64
CA GLU A 228 14.23 23.02 4.87
C GLU A 228 15.23 21.90 4.60
N GLN A 229 15.01 21.08 3.57
CA GLN A 229 15.96 20.03 3.20
C GLN A 229 17.28 20.62 2.72
N ARG A 230 17.28 21.74 1.99
CA ARG A 230 18.51 22.46 1.62
C ARG A 230 19.29 22.93 2.86
N LYS A 231 18.61 23.49 3.87
CA LYS A 231 19.25 23.84 5.15
C LYS A 231 19.82 22.63 5.91
N LYS A 232 19.11 21.50 5.89
CA LYS A 232 19.59 20.24 6.49
C LYS A 232 20.86 19.75 5.78
N ILE A 233 20.92 19.87 4.45
CA ILE A 233 22.13 19.58 3.66
C ILE A 233 23.26 20.55 3.98
N GLU A 234 22.99 21.85 4.10
CA GLU A 234 24.02 22.84 4.50
C GLU A 234 24.59 22.55 5.89
N ALA A 235 23.75 22.13 6.83
CA ALA A 235 24.14 21.82 8.21
C ALA A 235 24.92 20.49 8.31
N ASP A 236 24.54 19.49 7.52
CA ASP A 236 25.25 18.20 7.44
C ASP A 236 25.33 17.72 5.97
N PRO A 237 26.35 18.18 5.22
CA PRO A 237 26.51 17.85 3.81
C PRO A 237 26.81 16.37 3.55
N SER A 238 27.19 15.59 4.58
CA SER A 238 27.55 14.18 4.43
C SER A 238 26.35 13.24 4.46
N ASN A 239 25.20 13.72 4.96
CA ASN A 239 24.03 12.90 5.18
C ASN A 239 23.19 12.73 3.90
N LEU A 240 23.41 11.61 3.23
CA LEU A 240 22.75 11.25 1.97
C LEU A 240 21.21 11.18 2.06
N ASN A 241 20.63 10.98 3.26
CA ASN A 241 19.18 10.93 3.40
C ASN A 241 18.51 12.27 3.08
N TYR A 242 19.15 13.39 3.38
CA TYR A 242 18.62 14.72 3.08
C TYR A 242 18.59 14.97 1.56
N TYR A 243 19.63 14.55 0.85
CA TYR A 243 19.66 14.61 -0.62
C TYR A 243 18.57 13.73 -1.25
N ARG A 244 18.38 12.50 -0.75
CA ARG A 244 17.31 11.61 -1.23
C ARG A 244 15.92 12.19 -0.97
N ALA A 245 15.70 12.79 0.19
CA ALA A 245 14.44 13.45 0.52
C ALA A 245 14.18 14.66 -0.40
N LEU A 246 15.20 15.52 -0.58
CA LEU A 246 15.13 16.68 -1.46
C LEU A 246 14.86 16.28 -2.92
N ALA A 247 15.58 15.28 -3.45
CA ALA A 247 15.39 14.79 -4.81
C ALA A 247 13.96 14.26 -5.05
N ARG A 248 13.40 13.49 -4.10
CA ARG A 248 12.01 13.02 -4.18
C ARG A 248 11.00 14.16 -4.17
N LEU A 249 11.19 15.17 -3.30
CA LEU A 249 10.34 16.35 -3.25
C LEU A 249 10.38 17.12 -4.59
N LEU A 250 11.58 17.36 -5.12
CA LEU A 250 11.76 18.02 -6.42
C LEU A 250 11.11 17.22 -7.56
N GLN A 251 11.25 15.89 -7.56
CA GLN A 251 10.59 15.03 -8.55
C GLN A 251 9.06 15.11 -8.46
N GLN A 252 8.48 15.14 -7.25
CA GLN A 252 7.03 15.33 -7.05
C GLN A 252 6.54 16.69 -7.58
N GLN A 253 7.37 17.73 -7.50
CA GLN A 253 7.08 19.05 -8.08
C GLN A 253 7.38 19.14 -9.58
N LYS A 254 7.73 18.03 -10.24
CA LYS A 254 8.21 18.00 -11.63
C LYS A 254 9.43 18.91 -11.89
N ARG A 255 10.20 19.26 -10.85
CA ARG A 255 11.45 20.04 -10.92
C ARG A 255 12.63 19.11 -11.17
N PHE A 256 12.59 18.41 -12.31
CA PHE A 256 13.50 17.30 -12.58
C PHE A 256 14.96 17.73 -12.72
N ASP A 257 15.24 18.87 -13.34
CA ASP A 257 16.62 19.35 -13.53
C ASP A 257 17.31 19.60 -12.18
N GLU A 258 16.63 20.25 -11.23
CA GLU A 258 17.15 20.44 -9.88
C GLU A 258 17.30 19.11 -9.12
N ALA A 259 16.37 18.17 -9.33
CA ALA A 259 16.49 16.84 -8.73
C ALA A 259 17.73 16.11 -9.24
N VAL A 260 18.08 16.22 -10.53
CA VAL A 260 19.31 15.67 -11.10
C VAL A 260 20.53 16.24 -10.40
N GLU A 261 20.63 17.57 -10.27
CA GLU A 261 21.76 18.24 -9.61
C GLU A 261 21.95 17.76 -8.16
N VAL A 262 20.85 17.62 -7.41
CA VAL A 262 20.87 17.16 -6.01
C VAL A 262 21.36 15.72 -5.92
N VAL A 263 20.90 14.83 -6.79
CA VAL A 263 21.35 13.43 -6.77
C VAL A 263 22.81 13.32 -7.22
N GLU A 264 23.25 14.12 -8.21
CA GLU A 264 24.65 14.17 -8.62
C GLU A 264 25.57 14.68 -7.50
N ALA A 265 25.13 15.68 -6.74
CA ALA A 265 25.85 16.12 -5.54
C ALA A 265 25.97 15.00 -4.50
N ALA A 266 24.89 14.24 -4.27
CA ALA A 266 24.91 13.07 -3.39
C ALA A 266 25.88 11.98 -3.88
N ARG A 267 25.94 11.73 -5.20
CA ARG A 267 26.85 10.75 -5.80
C ARG A 267 28.32 11.15 -5.68
N LYS A 268 28.65 12.45 -5.64
CA LYS A 268 30.02 12.90 -5.37
C LYS A 268 30.47 12.53 -3.95
N ILE A 269 29.55 12.45 -3.00
CA ILE A 269 29.83 12.06 -1.60
C ILE A 269 29.98 10.54 -1.51
N ASN A 270 29.08 9.78 -2.12
CA ASN A 270 29.18 8.32 -2.21
C ASN A 270 28.93 7.80 -3.64
N PRO A 271 30.01 7.62 -4.44
CA PRO A 271 29.89 7.17 -5.84
C PRO A 271 29.47 5.71 -6.00
N THR A 272 29.52 4.91 -4.93
CA THR A 272 29.29 3.46 -4.95
C THR A 272 27.91 3.06 -4.44
N ASP A 273 27.06 4.03 -4.13
CA ASP A 273 25.71 3.78 -3.62
C ASP A 273 24.74 3.40 -4.76
N PRO A 274 24.25 2.13 -4.81
CA PRO A 274 23.34 1.71 -5.85
C PRO A 274 22.02 2.49 -5.84
N GLU A 275 21.53 2.91 -4.66
CA GLU A 275 20.27 3.66 -4.54
C GLU A 275 20.35 5.01 -5.23
N LEU A 276 21.49 5.70 -5.12
CA LEU A 276 21.69 7.00 -5.77
C LEU A 276 21.76 6.86 -7.29
N ASP A 277 22.35 5.76 -7.79
CA ASP A 277 22.36 5.46 -9.22
C ASP A 277 20.95 5.17 -9.75
N ARG A 278 20.13 4.37 -9.03
CA ARG A 278 18.74 4.13 -9.46
C ARG A 278 17.91 5.40 -9.40
N MET A 279 18.13 6.23 -8.38
CA MET A 279 17.45 7.51 -8.24
C MET A 279 17.81 8.47 -9.38
N LEU A 280 19.09 8.59 -9.73
CA LEU A 280 19.54 9.44 -10.83
C LEU A 280 18.93 8.98 -12.17
N SER A 281 18.98 7.67 -12.43
CA SER A 281 18.37 7.05 -13.61
C SER A 281 16.86 7.32 -13.69
N SER A 282 16.16 7.16 -12.57
CA SER A 282 14.73 7.44 -12.47
C SER A 282 14.41 8.91 -12.73
N VAL A 283 15.11 9.84 -12.07
CA VAL A 283 14.88 11.28 -12.22
C VAL A 283 15.13 11.72 -13.66
N ARG A 284 16.24 11.29 -14.27
CA ARG A 284 16.57 11.63 -15.67
C ARG A 284 15.52 11.09 -16.65
N THR A 285 15.07 9.85 -16.43
CA THR A 285 13.98 9.26 -17.23
C THR A 285 12.70 10.10 -17.14
N HIS A 286 12.29 10.51 -15.94
CA HIS A 286 11.11 11.39 -15.79
C HIS A 286 11.33 12.78 -16.40
N ALA A 287 12.55 13.30 -16.38
CA ALA A 287 12.89 14.56 -17.05
C ALA A 287 12.68 14.47 -18.57
N PHE A 288 13.11 13.37 -19.19
CA PHE A 288 12.81 13.10 -20.60
C PHE A 288 11.30 12.98 -20.83
N ASP A 289 10.61 12.15 -20.05
CA ASP A 289 9.17 11.89 -20.23
C ASP A 289 8.36 13.20 -20.16
N ALA A 290 8.70 14.11 -19.23
CA ALA A 290 8.04 15.41 -19.11
C ALA A 290 8.33 16.37 -20.28
N ARG A 291 9.54 16.33 -20.84
CA ARG A 291 9.90 17.12 -22.03
C ARG A 291 9.21 16.58 -23.28
N ILE A 292 9.14 15.25 -23.42
CA ILE A 292 8.39 14.56 -24.48
C ILE A 292 6.90 14.94 -24.42
N GLU A 293 6.30 14.88 -23.22
CA GLU A 293 4.91 15.29 -23.00
C GLU A 293 4.67 16.76 -23.41
N ALA A 294 5.60 17.67 -23.06
CA ALA A 294 5.51 19.07 -23.44
C ALA A 294 5.61 19.28 -24.97
N LEU A 295 6.49 18.53 -25.65
CA LEU A 295 6.63 18.57 -27.11
C LEU A 295 5.38 18.07 -27.81
N HIS A 296 4.81 16.94 -27.36
CA HIS A 296 3.53 16.42 -27.85
C HIS A 296 2.40 17.45 -27.68
N ASN A 297 2.29 18.07 -26.50
CA ASN A 297 1.28 19.10 -26.22
C ASN A 297 1.46 20.37 -27.08
N SER A 298 2.67 20.66 -27.53
CA SER A 298 2.96 21.78 -28.43
C SER A 298 2.75 21.45 -29.92
N GLY A 299 2.45 20.19 -30.25
CA GLY A 299 2.32 19.72 -31.64
C GLY A 299 3.65 19.45 -32.34
N ALA A 300 4.77 19.43 -31.61
CA ALA A 300 6.12 19.19 -32.15
C ALA A 300 6.45 17.69 -32.20
N THR A 301 5.65 16.91 -32.92
CA THR A 301 5.72 15.43 -32.91
C THR A 301 7.08 14.88 -33.33
N GLU A 302 7.70 15.40 -34.39
CA GLU A 302 9.03 14.93 -34.83
C GLU A 302 10.12 15.13 -33.77
N GLN A 303 10.04 16.23 -33.01
CA GLN A 303 10.99 16.49 -31.92
C GLN A 303 10.71 15.57 -30.72
N ALA A 304 9.44 15.28 -30.44
CA ALA A 304 9.05 14.34 -29.39
C ALA A 304 9.56 12.93 -29.71
N GLU A 305 9.38 12.45 -30.94
CA GLU A 305 9.88 11.15 -31.40
C GLU A 305 11.41 11.05 -31.34
N ALA A 306 12.13 12.10 -31.75
CA ALA A 306 13.59 12.16 -31.62
C ALA A 306 14.02 12.06 -30.14
N LEU A 307 13.34 12.77 -29.25
CA LEU A 307 13.64 12.76 -27.82
C LEU A 307 13.26 11.43 -27.15
N GLU A 308 12.19 10.76 -27.61
CA GLU A 308 11.85 9.39 -27.19
C GLU A 308 12.97 8.40 -27.56
N HIS A 309 13.56 8.54 -28.74
CA HIS A 309 14.71 7.74 -29.14
C HIS A 309 15.92 7.99 -28.24
N GLU A 310 16.26 9.27 -27.99
CA GLU A 310 17.34 9.63 -27.06
C GLU A 310 17.11 9.10 -25.64
N ARG A 311 15.87 9.19 -25.14
CA ARG A 311 15.48 8.66 -23.83
C ARG A 311 15.66 7.15 -23.75
N ASN A 312 15.26 6.42 -24.79
CA ASN A 312 15.42 4.97 -24.84
C ASN A 312 16.89 4.55 -24.90
N GLN A 313 17.72 5.29 -25.67
CA GLN A 313 19.17 5.10 -25.70
C GLN A 313 19.79 5.37 -24.32
N PHE A 314 19.41 6.46 -23.67
CA PHE A 314 19.88 6.79 -22.32
C PHE A 314 19.56 5.69 -21.31
N VAL A 315 18.32 5.19 -21.28
CA VAL A 315 17.90 4.13 -20.34
C VAL A 315 18.71 2.86 -20.57
N PHE A 316 18.98 2.52 -21.83
CA PHE A 316 19.82 1.37 -22.17
C PHE A 316 21.27 1.56 -21.68
N ASP A 317 21.89 2.69 -22.02
CA ASP A 317 23.29 2.98 -21.67
C ASP A 317 23.50 3.07 -20.15
N ASP A 318 22.56 3.68 -19.43
CA ASP A 318 22.57 3.74 -17.95
C ASP A 318 22.49 2.34 -17.33
N LEU A 319 21.62 1.48 -17.86
CA LEU A 319 21.47 0.11 -17.36
C LEU A 319 22.73 -0.72 -17.59
N VAL A 320 23.37 -0.59 -18.76
CA VAL A 320 24.67 -1.21 -19.06
C VAL A 320 25.71 -0.78 -18.02
N GLN A 321 25.89 0.53 -17.81
CA GLN A 321 26.86 1.07 -16.85
C GLN A 321 26.58 0.61 -15.41
N ARG A 322 25.31 0.47 -15.03
CA ARG A 322 24.93 -0.02 -13.70
C ARG A 322 25.21 -1.51 -13.54
N VAL A 323 25.04 -2.32 -14.57
CA VAL A 323 25.45 -3.74 -14.54
C VAL A 323 26.97 -3.88 -14.44
N GLU A 324 27.73 -3.03 -15.13
CA GLU A 324 29.20 -3.00 -15.01
C GLU A 324 29.66 -2.62 -13.60
N ARG A 325 29.01 -1.61 -12.99
CA ARG A 325 29.34 -1.15 -11.63
C ARG A 325 28.88 -2.14 -10.56
N TYR A 326 27.76 -2.82 -10.77
CA TYR A 326 27.14 -3.76 -9.84
C TYR A 326 26.98 -5.15 -10.45
N PRO A 327 28.09 -5.86 -10.76
CA PRO A 327 28.04 -7.12 -11.51
C PRO A 327 27.36 -8.27 -10.76
N ASN A 328 27.18 -8.15 -9.43
CA ASN A 328 26.49 -9.15 -8.62
C ASN A 328 25.00 -8.86 -8.43
N ASP A 329 24.49 -7.72 -8.93
CA ASP A 329 23.06 -7.43 -8.91
C ASP A 329 22.37 -8.19 -10.05
N LEU A 330 21.86 -9.38 -9.70
CA LEU A 330 21.19 -10.27 -10.65
C LEU A 330 19.88 -9.69 -11.19
N ARG A 331 19.26 -8.73 -10.49
CA ARG A 331 18.06 -8.05 -10.97
C ARG A 331 18.40 -7.10 -12.12
N LEU A 332 19.49 -6.35 -12.01
CA LEU A 332 19.95 -5.50 -13.12
C LEU A 332 20.32 -6.31 -14.36
N ARG A 333 20.91 -7.49 -14.17
CA ARG A 333 21.17 -8.41 -15.28
C ARG A 333 19.89 -8.90 -15.94
N PHE A 334 18.88 -9.24 -15.15
CA PHE A 334 17.57 -9.62 -15.69
C PHE A 334 16.97 -8.48 -16.53
N GLU A 335 16.95 -7.25 -16.00
CA GLU A 335 16.46 -6.07 -16.70
C GLU A 335 17.26 -5.78 -17.98
N LEU A 336 18.59 -5.94 -17.94
CA LEU A 336 19.44 -5.76 -19.11
C LEU A 336 19.20 -6.84 -20.17
N GLY A 337 18.97 -8.09 -19.75
CA GLY A 337 18.58 -9.17 -20.65
C GLY A 337 17.26 -8.88 -21.37
N GLN A 338 16.29 -8.27 -20.67
CA GLN A 338 15.02 -7.84 -21.30
C GLN A 338 15.25 -6.75 -22.35
N GLN A 339 16.13 -5.79 -22.07
CA GLN A 339 16.47 -4.75 -23.04
C GLN A 339 17.17 -5.32 -24.27
N TYR A 340 18.18 -6.17 -24.09
CA TYR A 340 18.84 -6.83 -25.22
C TYR A 340 17.88 -7.68 -26.06
N LEU A 341 16.93 -8.37 -25.43
CA LEU A 341 15.89 -9.12 -26.14
C LEU A 341 14.98 -8.20 -26.96
N GLN A 342 14.62 -7.04 -26.41
CA GLN A 342 13.79 -6.04 -27.09
C GLN A 342 14.51 -5.44 -28.32
N TYR A 343 15.82 -5.23 -28.23
CA TYR A 343 16.66 -4.76 -29.34
C TYR A 343 17.24 -5.90 -30.20
N GLU A 344 16.63 -7.09 -30.13
CA GLU A 344 16.99 -8.26 -30.95
C GLU A 344 18.45 -8.74 -30.82
N SER A 345 19.15 -8.29 -29.78
CA SER A 345 20.52 -8.70 -29.45
C SER A 345 20.48 -9.98 -28.63
N TYR A 346 20.08 -11.08 -29.28
CA TYR A 346 19.73 -12.33 -28.60
C TYR A 346 20.90 -12.96 -27.85
N ASP A 347 22.13 -12.86 -28.36
CA ASP A 347 23.31 -13.41 -27.69
C ASP A 347 23.62 -12.71 -26.36
N ASP A 348 23.57 -11.38 -26.35
CA ASP A 348 23.75 -10.59 -25.13
C ASP A 348 22.61 -10.83 -24.14
N ALA A 349 21.37 -10.93 -24.64
CA ALA A 349 20.21 -11.29 -23.82
C ALA A 349 20.40 -12.65 -23.13
N ILE A 350 20.84 -13.66 -23.88
CA ILE A 350 21.11 -15.01 -23.36
C ILE A 350 22.18 -14.95 -22.27
N GLN A 351 23.29 -14.24 -22.48
CA GLN A 351 24.34 -14.11 -21.48
C GLN A 351 23.82 -13.49 -20.18
N GLN A 352 23.03 -12.41 -20.28
CA GLN A 352 22.50 -11.76 -19.08
C GLN A 352 21.48 -12.64 -18.36
N PHE A 353 20.57 -13.31 -19.08
CA PHE A 353 19.59 -14.19 -18.46
C PHE A 353 20.21 -15.45 -17.85
N GLN A 354 21.31 -15.98 -18.43
CA GLN A 354 22.06 -17.09 -17.85
C GLN A 354 22.68 -16.73 -16.50
N LEU A 355 23.06 -15.45 -16.30
CA LEU A 355 23.56 -14.96 -15.04
C LEU A 355 22.40 -14.69 -14.07
N SER A 356 21.33 -14.02 -14.53
CA SER A 356 20.22 -13.62 -13.66
C SER A 356 19.38 -14.79 -13.15
N GLN A 357 19.32 -15.93 -13.86
CA GLN A 357 18.60 -17.12 -13.39
C GLN A 357 19.11 -17.69 -12.06
N ARG A 358 20.31 -17.29 -11.62
CA ARG A 358 20.86 -17.66 -10.30
C ARG A 358 20.09 -17.00 -9.15
N SER A 359 19.33 -15.94 -9.41
CA SER A 359 18.45 -15.29 -8.44
C SER A 359 17.16 -16.10 -8.31
N PRO A 360 16.80 -16.62 -7.12
CA PRO A 360 15.53 -17.34 -6.94
C PRO A 360 14.31 -16.51 -7.37
N LYS A 361 14.34 -15.19 -7.13
CA LYS A 361 13.26 -14.27 -7.47
C LYS A 361 13.11 -14.07 -8.98
N GLU A 362 14.23 -14.03 -9.71
CA GLU A 362 14.23 -13.77 -11.16
C GLU A 362 14.34 -15.05 -11.99
N ARG A 363 14.45 -16.22 -11.36
CA ARG A 363 14.78 -17.50 -12.04
C ARG A 363 13.78 -17.84 -13.13
N THR A 364 12.48 -17.90 -12.80
CA THR A 364 11.41 -18.24 -13.74
C THR A 364 11.37 -17.24 -14.90
N GLY A 365 11.42 -15.94 -14.59
CA GLY A 365 11.45 -14.88 -15.61
C GLY A 365 12.68 -14.98 -16.51
N SER A 366 13.85 -15.30 -15.95
CA SER A 366 15.10 -15.43 -16.70
C SER A 366 15.07 -16.66 -17.62
N LEU A 367 14.52 -17.79 -17.16
CA LEU A 367 14.34 -18.99 -17.98
C LEU A 367 13.36 -18.72 -19.14
N TYR A 368 12.29 -17.98 -18.89
CA TYR A 368 11.38 -17.53 -19.95
C TYR A 368 12.07 -16.56 -20.93
N GLY A 369 12.88 -15.63 -20.43
CA GLY A 369 13.71 -14.74 -21.25
C GLY A 369 14.71 -15.50 -22.13
N LEU A 370 15.38 -16.52 -21.58
CA LEU A 370 16.25 -17.44 -22.34
C LEU A 370 15.46 -18.15 -23.43
N ALA A 371 14.30 -18.71 -23.09
CA ALA A 371 13.46 -19.41 -24.05
C ALA A 371 13.06 -18.52 -25.23
N ARG A 372 12.61 -17.29 -24.95
CA ARG A 372 12.26 -16.32 -26.00
C ARG A 372 13.46 -15.95 -26.84
N SER A 373 14.61 -15.72 -26.22
CA SER A 373 15.85 -15.40 -26.94
C SER A 373 16.27 -16.55 -27.86
N PHE A 374 16.22 -17.79 -27.39
CA PHE A 374 16.50 -18.97 -28.21
C PHE A 374 15.48 -19.18 -29.34
N ARG A 375 14.17 -19.02 -29.06
CA ARG A 375 13.11 -19.13 -30.08
C ARG A 375 13.32 -18.12 -31.21
N LEU A 376 13.53 -16.85 -30.87
CA LEU A 376 13.74 -15.77 -31.84
C LEU A 376 15.07 -15.90 -32.60
N LYS A 377 16.10 -16.49 -31.97
CA LYS A 377 17.36 -16.86 -32.63
C LYS A 377 17.22 -18.10 -33.56
N GLY A 378 16.04 -18.72 -33.64
CA GLY A 378 15.82 -19.91 -34.46
C GLY A 378 16.33 -21.21 -33.84
N GLN A 379 16.43 -21.27 -32.51
CA GLN A 379 16.88 -22.45 -31.74
C GLN A 379 15.74 -23.00 -30.86
N PRO A 380 14.67 -23.56 -31.45
CA PRO A 380 13.47 -23.94 -30.71
C PRO A 380 13.69 -25.06 -29.70
N ASP A 381 14.62 -25.99 -29.94
CA ASP A 381 14.91 -27.08 -28.98
C ASP A 381 15.50 -26.55 -27.68
N MET A 382 16.38 -25.54 -27.77
CA MET A 382 16.90 -24.84 -26.59
C MET A 382 15.79 -24.06 -25.89
N ALA A 383 14.89 -23.43 -26.64
CA ALA A 383 13.75 -22.73 -26.06
C ALA A 383 12.83 -23.67 -25.26
N VAL A 384 12.50 -24.84 -25.82
CA VAL A 384 11.71 -25.89 -25.16
C VAL A 384 12.37 -26.31 -23.84
N MET A 385 13.68 -26.60 -23.86
CA MET A 385 14.43 -27.00 -22.66
C MET A 385 14.32 -25.95 -21.53
N GLN A 386 14.44 -24.66 -21.87
CA GLN A 386 14.34 -23.59 -20.86
C GLN A 386 12.90 -23.43 -20.32
N LEU A 387 11.88 -23.56 -21.16
CA LEU A 387 10.48 -23.52 -20.73
C LEU A 387 10.13 -24.71 -19.84
N GLU A 388 10.57 -25.92 -20.18
CA GLU A 388 10.37 -27.12 -19.34
C GLU A 388 11.03 -26.92 -17.96
N THR A 389 12.26 -26.41 -17.93
CA THR A 389 12.96 -26.07 -16.67
C THR A 389 12.20 -25.03 -15.86
N ALA A 390 11.55 -24.06 -16.52
CA ALA A 390 10.73 -23.06 -15.83
C ALA A 390 9.44 -23.67 -15.25
N LEU A 391 8.81 -24.62 -15.95
CA LEU A 391 7.60 -25.31 -15.48
C LEU A 391 7.84 -26.17 -14.25
N GLU A 392 9.04 -26.73 -14.08
CA GLU A 392 9.43 -27.46 -12.86
C GLU A 392 9.38 -26.57 -11.61
N GLN A 393 9.57 -25.26 -11.76
CA GLN A 393 9.50 -24.28 -10.66
C GLN A 393 8.08 -23.79 -10.38
N LEU A 394 7.11 -24.13 -11.23
CA LEU A 394 5.74 -23.59 -11.18
C LEU A 394 4.72 -24.73 -11.05
N PRO A 395 4.55 -25.35 -9.87
CA PRO A 395 3.62 -26.47 -9.70
C PRO A 395 2.14 -26.04 -9.75
N VAL A 396 1.84 -24.75 -9.55
CA VAL A 396 0.48 -24.21 -9.52
C VAL A 396 0.15 -23.53 -10.84
N MET A 397 -1.07 -23.74 -11.32
CA MET A 397 -1.60 -23.08 -12.52
C MET A 397 -1.91 -21.59 -12.28
N ASN A 398 -0.87 -20.75 -12.34
CA ASN A 398 -0.94 -19.29 -12.26
C ASN A 398 -0.71 -18.64 -13.64
N GLU A 399 -0.77 -17.31 -13.71
CA GLU A 399 -0.55 -16.57 -14.97
C GLU A 399 0.81 -16.86 -15.62
N GLU A 400 1.87 -16.96 -14.82
CA GLU A 400 3.23 -17.26 -15.32
C GLU A 400 3.30 -18.67 -15.93
N ARG A 401 2.70 -19.67 -15.29
CA ARG A 401 2.64 -21.05 -15.82
C ARG A 401 1.84 -21.08 -17.11
N LYS A 402 0.68 -20.41 -17.16
CA LYS A 402 -0.12 -20.29 -18.40
C LYS A 402 0.68 -19.66 -19.53
N GLN A 403 1.46 -18.61 -19.24
CA GLN A 403 2.32 -17.95 -20.23
C GLN A 403 3.40 -18.89 -20.79
N ILE A 404 4.10 -19.62 -19.91
CA ILE A 404 5.15 -20.56 -20.32
C ILE A 404 4.57 -21.74 -21.10
N LEU A 405 3.45 -22.31 -20.64
CA LEU A 405 2.75 -23.37 -21.37
C LEU A 405 2.28 -22.89 -22.73
N PHE A 406 1.75 -21.67 -22.83
CA PHE A 406 1.27 -21.13 -24.09
C PHE A 406 2.40 -21.03 -25.11
N GLU A 407 3.53 -20.44 -24.72
CA GLU A 407 4.73 -20.34 -25.56
C GLU A 407 5.26 -21.74 -25.95
N LEU A 408 5.27 -22.70 -25.02
CA LEU A 408 5.72 -24.07 -25.26
C LEU A 408 4.79 -24.79 -26.26
N GLY A 409 3.49 -24.54 -26.16
CA GLY A 409 2.47 -25.05 -27.07
C GLY A 409 2.68 -24.50 -28.48
N GLU A 410 2.93 -23.19 -28.61
CA GLU A 410 3.22 -22.57 -29.91
C GLU A 410 4.48 -23.13 -30.55
N ILE A 411 5.57 -23.24 -29.80
CA ILE A 411 6.82 -23.82 -30.31
C ILE A 411 6.58 -25.29 -30.70
N SER A 412 5.76 -26.03 -29.96
CA SER A 412 5.44 -27.43 -30.30
C SER A 412 4.61 -27.52 -31.57
N GLU A 413 3.62 -26.63 -31.75
CA GLU A 413 2.77 -26.54 -32.95
C GLU A 413 3.61 -26.14 -34.19
N GLU A 414 4.46 -25.12 -34.08
CA GLU A 414 5.35 -24.63 -35.14
C GLU A 414 6.33 -25.71 -35.62
N ASN A 415 6.79 -26.57 -34.70
CA ASN A 415 7.67 -27.69 -35.01
C ASN A 415 6.94 -28.97 -35.43
N GLY A 416 5.62 -28.90 -35.68
CA GLY A 416 4.82 -30.05 -36.13
C GLY A 416 4.58 -31.13 -35.07
N LYS A 417 4.88 -30.87 -33.79
CA LYS A 417 4.64 -31.79 -32.67
C LYS A 417 3.19 -31.66 -32.21
N ILE A 418 2.24 -32.02 -33.09
CA ILE A 418 0.80 -31.74 -32.94
C ILE A 418 0.20 -32.33 -31.65
N GLU A 419 0.48 -33.60 -31.34
CA GLU A 419 0.01 -34.25 -30.10
C GLU A 419 0.51 -33.55 -28.84
N ARG A 420 1.77 -33.12 -28.86
CA ARG A 420 2.39 -32.41 -27.73
C ARG A 420 1.72 -31.04 -27.55
N ALA A 421 1.54 -30.28 -28.63
CA ALA A 421 0.85 -28.99 -28.60
C ALA A 421 -0.60 -29.14 -28.09
N PHE A 422 -1.35 -30.14 -28.57
CA PHE A 422 -2.70 -30.42 -28.11
C PHE A 422 -2.76 -30.66 -26.60
N ASN A 423 -1.86 -31.49 -26.06
CA ASN A 423 -1.84 -31.79 -24.62
C ASN A 423 -1.52 -30.55 -23.77
N ILE A 424 -0.58 -29.71 -24.23
CA ILE A 424 -0.21 -28.45 -23.56
C ILE A 424 -1.37 -27.46 -23.58
N TYR A 425 -1.94 -27.19 -24.76
CA TYR A 425 -3.06 -26.26 -24.88
C TYR A 425 -4.29 -26.73 -24.10
N ARG A 426 -4.53 -28.05 -24.01
CA ARG A 426 -5.60 -28.62 -23.20
C ARG A 426 -5.43 -28.31 -21.71
N GLU A 427 -4.18 -28.31 -21.20
CA GLU A 427 -3.90 -27.96 -19.81
C GLU A 427 -4.31 -26.52 -19.51
N ILE A 428 -3.98 -25.59 -20.40
CA ILE A 428 -4.37 -24.18 -20.28
C ILE A 428 -5.90 -24.04 -20.42
N TYR A 429 -6.49 -24.60 -21.46
CA TYR A 429 -7.92 -24.51 -21.75
C TYR A 429 -8.79 -25.06 -20.60
N GLY A 430 -8.37 -26.18 -20.01
CA GLY A 430 -9.07 -26.80 -18.88
C GLY A 430 -9.02 -25.95 -17.60
N ALA A 431 -7.98 -25.11 -17.45
CA ALA A 431 -7.84 -24.21 -16.31
C ALA A 431 -8.48 -22.83 -16.56
N ASP A 432 -8.35 -22.29 -17.77
CA ASP A 432 -8.82 -20.96 -18.15
C ASP A 432 -9.09 -20.89 -19.66
N ILE A 433 -10.37 -21.01 -20.04
CA ILE A 433 -10.83 -20.90 -21.42
C ILE A 433 -10.66 -19.49 -22.00
N ALA A 434 -10.58 -18.46 -21.17
CA ALA A 434 -10.48 -17.06 -21.58
C ALA A 434 -9.02 -16.59 -21.73
N TYR A 435 -8.04 -17.46 -21.50
CA TYR A 435 -6.64 -17.12 -21.60
C TYR A 435 -6.23 -16.89 -23.07
N ARG A 436 -6.06 -15.61 -23.45
CA ARG A 436 -5.66 -15.21 -24.81
C ARG A 436 -6.59 -15.84 -25.87
N ASP A 437 -6.03 -16.41 -26.92
CA ASP A 437 -6.72 -17.11 -28.02
C ASP A 437 -6.69 -18.65 -27.85
N ILE A 438 -6.55 -19.16 -26.62
CA ILE A 438 -6.38 -20.60 -26.36
C ILE A 438 -7.54 -21.46 -26.90
N ALA A 439 -8.78 -20.94 -26.87
CA ALA A 439 -9.94 -21.64 -27.42
C ALA A 439 -9.81 -21.84 -28.94
N ALA A 440 -9.33 -20.82 -29.66
CA ALA A 440 -9.10 -20.90 -31.10
C ALA A 440 -7.92 -21.84 -31.42
N LYS A 441 -6.83 -21.77 -30.65
CA LYS A 441 -5.69 -22.69 -30.80
C LYS A 441 -6.09 -24.14 -30.53
N MET A 442 -6.94 -24.40 -29.53
CA MET A 442 -7.48 -25.73 -29.25
C MET A 442 -8.35 -26.27 -30.38
N GLU A 443 -9.21 -25.45 -30.98
CA GLU A 443 -10.02 -25.89 -32.13
C GLU A 443 -9.11 -26.23 -33.33
N ARG A 444 -8.14 -25.36 -33.62
CA ARG A 444 -7.19 -25.55 -34.72
C ARG A 444 -6.36 -26.83 -34.54
N ILE A 445 -5.71 -27.00 -33.39
CA ILE A 445 -4.84 -28.15 -33.15
C ILE A 445 -5.65 -29.46 -33.13
N TYR A 446 -6.91 -29.43 -32.70
CA TYR A 446 -7.80 -30.60 -32.73
C TYR A 446 -8.13 -31.04 -34.17
N LYS A 447 -8.30 -30.09 -35.11
CA LYS A 447 -8.47 -30.41 -36.54
C LYS A 447 -7.19 -31.01 -37.12
N LEU A 448 -6.05 -30.37 -36.89
CA LEU A 448 -4.73 -30.87 -37.35
C LEU A 448 -4.44 -32.28 -36.81
N ARG A 449 -4.78 -32.54 -35.55
CA ARG A 449 -4.66 -33.86 -34.91
C ARG A 449 -5.49 -34.94 -35.60
N LYS A 450 -6.70 -34.62 -36.06
CA LYS A 450 -7.55 -35.56 -36.81
C LYS A 450 -7.02 -35.87 -38.20
N GLU A 451 -6.31 -34.92 -38.81
CA GLU A 451 -5.72 -35.05 -40.14
C GLU A 451 -4.38 -35.81 -40.13
N GLN A 452 -3.73 -35.90 -38.96
CA GLN A 452 -2.50 -36.67 -38.73
C GLN A 452 -2.72 -37.74 -37.63
N PRO A 453 -3.61 -38.73 -37.85
CA PRO A 453 -3.75 -39.82 -36.88
C PRO A 453 -2.42 -40.55 -36.76
N GLU A 454 -1.96 -40.76 -35.51
CA GLU A 454 -0.70 -41.45 -35.19
C GLU A 454 -0.53 -42.73 -36.04
N ALA A 455 0.66 -42.89 -36.63
CA ALA A 455 1.05 -44.06 -37.42
C ALA A 455 1.45 -45.25 -36.53
#